data_AF-A0A7G2LRY3-F1
#
_entry.id   AF-A0A7G2LRY3-F1
#
_cell.length_a   1.000
_cell.length_b   1.000
_cell.length_c   1.000
_cell.angle_alpha   90.00
_cell.angle_beta   90.00
_cell.angle_gamma   90.00
#
_symmetry.space_group_name_H-M   'P 1'
#
loop_
_entity.id
_entity.type
_entity.pdbx_description
1 polymer ?
#
loop_
_entity_poly.entity_id
_entity_poly.type
_entity_poly.pdbx_seq_one_letter_code
_entity_poly.pdbx_strand_id
1 'polypeptide(L)'
;MPLMLGTARYPSPAVMEAAFRQSAAPVATVSLRREQGAGQAFWDMVRGLGVHLLPNTAGCHSAREAITTAQMAREYFGTNWIKLEVIGHADTLQPDPFGLVEAAEALCADGFEVFPYTTEDQVLAARLVDAGCRVLMPWGAPIGSGLGLNNLHGLRSLR
;
A
#
# COMPACT_ATOMS: atom_id res chain seq x y z
N MET A 1 13.79 10.40 -1.62
CA MET A 1 12.82 9.35 -2.03
C MET A 1 11.74 10.01 -2.85
N PRO A 2 11.25 9.39 -3.94
CA PRO A 2 10.15 9.93 -4.70
C PRO A 2 8.86 9.97 -3.86
N LEU A 3 8.05 11.01 -4.05
CA LEU A 3 6.73 11.16 -3.44
C LEU A 3 5.76 10.16 -4.08
N MET A 4 5.10 9.33 -3.29
CA MET A 4 4.02 8.45 -3.76
C MET A 4 2.67 9.06 -3.37
N LEU A 5 1.68 8.97 -4.26
CA LEU A 5 0.33 9.46 -3.98
C LEU A 5 -0.70 8.33 -4.03
N GLY A 6 -1.70 8.42 -3.16
CA GLY A 6 -2.91 7.60 -3.30
C GLY A 6 -3.88 8.19 -4.31
N THR A 7 -4.86 7.40 -4.74
CA THR A 7 -5.93 7.84 -5.67
C THR A 7 -7.28 8.06 -4.98
N ALA A 8 -7.30 7.93 -3.65
CA ALA A 8 -8.49 8.03 -2.82
C ALA A 8 -8.73 9.46 -2.29
N ARG A 9 -10.00 9.79 -2.01
CA ARG A 9 -10.43 11.02 -1.29
C ARG A 9 -10.22 12.34 -2.05
N TYR A 10 -9.97 12.29 -3.35
CA TYR A 10 -10.04 13.48 -4.20
C TYR A 10 -11.50 13.89 -4.43
N PRO A 11 -11.81 15.20 -4.47
CA PRO A 11 -13.16 15.69 -4.77
C PRO A 11 -13.66 15.28 -6.16
N SER A 12 -12.75 15.08 -7.13
CA SER A 12 -13.06 14.58 -8.47
C SER A 12 -11.83 13.98 -9.15
N PRO A 13 -11.99 13.17 -10.21
CA PRO A 13 -10.90 12.67 -11.05
C PRO A 13 -9.99 13.78 -11.59
N ALA A 14 -10.56 14.90 -12.04
CA ALA A 14 -9.80 16.03 -12.58
C ALA A 14 -8.86 16.66 -11.53
N VAL A 15 -9.30 16.75 -10.26
CA VAL A 15 -8.44 17.24 -9.17
C VAL A 15 -7.32 16.25 -8.88
N MET A 16 -7.59 14.95 -8.97
CA MET A 16 -6.57 13.92 -8.80
C MET A 16 -5.50 14.00 -9.88
N GLU A 17 -5.88 14.06 -11.16
CA GLU A 17 -4.93 14.23 -12.28
C GLU A 17 -4.07 15.48 -12.13
N ALA A 18 -4.69 16.61 -11.76
CA ALA A 18 -3.97 17.86 -11.50
C ALA A 18 -2.96 17.70 -10.36
N ALA A 19 -3.30 16.99 -9.29
CA ALA A 19 -2.39 16.73 -8.17
C ALA A 19 -1.19 15.88 -8.60
N PHE A 20 -1.40 14.81 -9.39
CA PHE A 20 -0.29 14.02 -9.94
C PHE A 20 0.62 14.86 -10.85
N ARG A 21 0.02 15.66 -11.75
CA ARG A 21 0.78 16.53 -12.67
C ARG A 21 1.63 17.57 -11.95
N GLN A 22 1.08 18.22 -10.92
CA GLN A 22 1.78 19.26 -10.18
C GLN A 22 2.85 18.70 -9.24
N SER A 23 2.58 17.55 -8.61
CA SER A 23 3.52 16.92 -7.68
C SER A 23 4.63 16.13 -8.36
N ALA A 24 4.46 15.79 -9.65
CA ALA A 24 5.34 14.89 -10.39
C ALA A 24 5.56 13.54 -9.67
N ALA A 25 4.57 13.06 -8.91
CA ALA A 25 4.64 11.80 -8.20
C ALA A 25 4.75 10.63 -9.20
N PRO A 26 5.80 9.80 -9.15
CA PRO A 26 6.01 8.73 -10.12
C PRO A 26 5.26 7.43 -9.80
N VAL A 27 4.55 7.37 -8.67
CA VAL A 27 3.83 6.18 -8.22
C VAL A 27 2.42 6.54 -7.72
N ALA A 28 1.42 5.81 -8.19
CA ALA A 28 0.03 5.89 -7.75
C ALA A 28 -0.39 4.62 -7.02
N THR A 29 -0.84 4.72 -5.76
CA THR A 29 -1.41 3.57 -5.04
C THR A 29 -2.89 3.40 -5.37
N VAL A 30 -3.33 2.18 -5.69
CA VAL A 30 -4.68 1.89 -6.19
C VAL A 30 -5.31 0.69 -5.48
N SER A 31 -6.63 0.67 -5.28
CA SER A 31 -7.32 -0.39 -4.55
C SER A 31 -8.37 -1.08 -5.42
N LEU A 32 -8.34 -2.42 -5.46
CA LEU A 32 -9.31 -3.25 -6.20
C LEU A 32 -10.76 -3.12 -5.70
N ARG A 33 -10.97 -2.90 -4.40
CA ARG A 33 -12.32 -2.92 -3.80
C ARG A 33 -13.18 -1.72 -4.20
N ARG A 34 -12.57 -0.60 -4.59
CA ARG A 34 -13.31 0.62 -4.99
C ARG A 34 -13.90 0.54 -6.41
N GLU A 35 -13.67 -0.57 -7.10
CA GLU A 35 -14.02 -0.75 -8.52
C GLU A 35 -15.44 -1.20 -8.77
N GLN A 36 -16.12 -1.79 -7.79
CA GLN A 36 -17.44 -2.40 -8.02
C GLN A 36 -18.53 -1.40 -8.42
N GLY A 37 -18.27 -0.08 -8.35
CA GLY A 37 -19.23 0.98 -8.75
C GLY A 37 -18.79 1.91 -9.90
N ALA A 38 -17.52 1.94 -10.30
CA ALA A 38 -16.98 2.91 -11.29
C ALA A 38 -16.06 2.26 -12.36
N GLY A 39 -16.06 0.93 -12.40
CA GLY A 39 -14.93 0.03 -12.69
C GLY A 39 -14.26 0.00 -14.07
N GLN A 40 -14.37 1.01 -14.93
CA GLN A 40 -13.54 1.08 -16.16
C GLN A 40 -13.02 2.49 -16.43
N ALA A 41 -13.89 3.49 -16.36
CA ALA A 41 -13.52 4.89 -16.64
C ALA A 41 -12.46 5.42 -15.66
N PHE A 42 -12.53 5.02 -14.38
CA PHE A 42 -11.52 5.36 -13.40
C PHE A 42 -10.16 4.76 -13.75
N TRP A 43 -10.12 3.54 -14.31
CA TRP A 43 -8.87 2.87 -14.65
C TRP A 43 -8.22 3.41 -15.89
N ASP A 44 -9.00 3.75 -16.90
CA ASP A 44 -8.47 4.39 -18.09
C ASP A 44 -7.82 5.73 -17.74
N MET A 45 -8.42 6.47 -16.81
CA MET A 45 -7.85 7.69 -16.27
C MET A 45 -6.57 7.43 -15.46
N VAL A 46 -6.55 6.46 -14.54
CA VAL A 46 -5.36 6.13 -13.74
C VAL A 46 -4.20 5.65 -14.62
N ARG A 47 -4.48 4.84 -15.66
CA ARG A 47 -3.49 4.44 -16.66
C ARG A 47 -3.00 5.65 -17.48
N GLY A 48 -3.88 6.60 -17.76
CA GLY A 48 -3.57 7.87 -18.42
C GLY A 48 -2.63 8.78 -17.64
N LEU A 49 -2.41 8.56 -16.33
CA LEU A 49 -1.43 9.31 -15.54
C LEU A 49 0.02 9.07 -16.00
N GLY A 50 0.30 7.93 -16.64
CA GLY A 50 1.65 7.58 -17.10
C GLY A 50 2.66 7.33 -15.98
N VAL A 51 2.18 6.90 -14.80
CA VAL A 51 2.99 6.62 -13.60
C VAL A 51 2.99 5.14 -13.27
N HIS A 52 3.92 4.70 -12.41
CA HIS A 52 3.90 3.32 -11.90
C HIS A 52 2.69 3.09 -11.01
N LEU A 53 1.99 1.98 -11.21
CA LEU A 53 0.89 1.58 -10.35
C LEU A 53 1.41 0.71 -9.21
N LEU A 54 0.93 1.00 -8.00
CA LEU A 54 1.18 0.23 -6.80
C LEU A 54 -0.18 -0.21 -6.21
N PRO A 55 -0.74 -1.34 -6.69
CA PRO A 55 -1.96 -1.90 -6.11
C PRO A 55 -1.80 -2.16 -4.61
N ASN A 56 -2.91 -2.11 -3.87
CA ASN A 56 -2.93 -2.38 -2.44
C ASN A 56 -4.05 -3.35 -2.04
N THR A 57 -3.85 -3.99 -0.90
CA THR A 57 -4.82 -4.91 -0.28
C THR A 57 -5.69 -4.19 0.76
N ALA A 58 -6.02 -2.92 0.53
CA ALA A 58 -6.79 -2.14 1.48
C ALA A 58 -8.14 -2.81 1.83
N GLY A 59 -8.44 -2.85 3.13
CA GLY A 59 -9.63 -3.50 3.68
C GLY A 59 -9.52 -5.01 3.92
N CYS A 60 -8.35 -5.61 3.68
CA CYS A 60 -8.08 -6.99 4.08
C CYS A 60 -7.79 -7.09 5.58
N HIS A 61 -8.42 -8.07 6.24
CA HIS A 61 -8.32 -8.29 7.69
C HIS A 61 -7.64 -9.62 8.05
N SER A 62 -7.16 -10.36 7.05
CA SER A 62 -6.38 -11.58 7.24
C SER A 62 -5.33 -11.74 6.15
N ALA A 63 -4.28 -12.51 6.43
CA ALA A 63 -3.24 -12.83 5.46
C ALA A 63 -3.83 -13.42 4.16
N ARG A 64 -4.73 -14.39 4.30
CA ARG A 64 -5.43 -15.03 3.18
C ARG A 64 -6.18 -14.04 2.30
N GLU A 65 -6.91 -13.09 2.90
CA GLU A 65 -7.62 -12.06 2.11
C GLU A 65 -6.65 -11.17 1.34
N ALA A 66 -5.54 -10.79 1.96
CA ALA A 66 -4.53 -9.95 1.34
C ALA A 66 -3.82 -10.68 0.19
N ILE A 67 -3.45 -11.95 0.38
CA ILE A 67 -2.82 -12.78 -0.67
C ILE A 67 -3.75 -12.89 -1.88
N THR A 68 -5.01 -13.27 -1.69
CA THR A 68 -5.98 -13.38 -2.78
C THR A 68 -6.16 -12.04 -3.51
N THR A 69 -6.26 -10.93 -2.76
CA THR A 69 -6.40 -9.60 -3.34
C THR A 69 -5.17 -9.19 -4.14
N ALA A 70 -3.96 -9.52 -3.67
CA ALA A 70 -2.72 -9.23 -4.37
C ALA A 70 -2.60 -10.03 -5.68
N GLN A 71 -2.98 -11.31 -5.68
CA GLN A 71 -2.99 -12.15 -6.88
C GLN A 71 -3.97 -11.63 -7.94
N MET A 72 -5.18 -11.26 -7.52
CA MET A 72 -6.14 -10.58 -8.41
C MET A 72 -5.58 -9.26 -8.95
N ALA A 73 -4.87 -8.50 -8.12
CA ALA A 73 -4.29 -7.22 -8.54
C ALA A 73 -3.18 -7.41 -9.58
N ARG A 74 -2.35 -8.45 -9.42
CA ARG A 74 -1.33 -8.81 -10.41
C ARG A 74 -1.95 -9.13 -11.77
N GLU A 75 -3.03 -9.91 -11.79
CA GLU A 75 -3.76 -10.23 -13.03
C GLU A 75 -4.37 -8.99 -13.68
N TYR A 76 -4.96 -8.11 -12.87
CA TYR A 76 -5.66 -6.92 -13.37
C TYR A 76 -4.71 -5.82 -13.84
N PHE A 77 -3.63 -5.55 -13.09
CA PHE A 77 -2.72 -4.43 -13.34
C PHE A 77 -1.43 -4.83 -14.07
N GLY A 78 -1.15 -6.13 -14.22
CA GLY A 78 0.05 -6.63 -14.91
C GLY A 78 1.36 -6.24 -14.23
N THR A 79 1.35 -6.10 -12.90
CA THR A 79 2.53 -5.75 -12.09
C THR A 79 2.70 -6.69 -10.91
N ASN A 80 3.95 -6.95 -10.53
CA ASN A 80 4.30 -7.72 -9.34
C ASN A 80 4.44 -6.83 -8.09
N TRP A 81 4.30 -5.51 -8.22
CA TRP A 81 4.34 -4.59 -7.09
C TRP A 81 3.05 -4.68 -6.28
N ILE A 82 3.17 -4.80 -4.97
CA ILE A 82 2.00 -4.79 -4.08
C ILE A 82 2.28 -4.03 -2.78
N LYS A 83 1.46 -3.03 -2.49
CA LYS A 83 1.39 -2.41 -1.16
C LYS A 83 0.53 -3.30 -0.27
N LEU A 84 1.19 -4.09 0.56
CA LEU A 84 0.56 -5.06 1.42
C LEU A 84 0.02 -4.39 2.68
N GLU A 85 -1.29 -4.50 2.88
CA GLU A 85 -2.05 -4.02 4.02
C GLU A 85 -2.85 -5.19 4.62
N VAL A 86 -2.59 -5.54 5.87
CA VAL A 86 -3.40 -6.48 6.67
C VAL A 86 -3.81 -5.75 7.94
N ILE A 87 -5.10 -5.45 8.11
CA ILE A 87 -5.59 -4.55 9.17
C ILE A 87 -6.06 -5.35 10.37
N GLY A 88 -5.36 -5.16 11.51
CA GLY A 88 -5.71 -5.77 12.79
C GLY A 88 -6.74 -4.98 13.60
N HIS A 89 -6.77 -3.65 13.45
CA HIS A 89 -7.74 -2.80 14.13
C HIS A 89 -8.41 -1.83 13.15
N ALA A 90 -9.72 -2.00 12.94
CA ALA A 90 -10.46 -1.32 11.88
C ALA A 90 -10.56 0.20 12.08
N ASP A 91 -10.77 0.67 13.32
CA ASP A 91 -11.00 2.10 13.57
C ASP A 91 -9.72 2.94 13.43
N THR A 92 -8.58 2.38 13.83
CA THR A 92 -7.28 3.05 13.75
C THR A 92 -6.52 2.69 12.48
N LEU A 93 -7.04 1.73 11.70
CA LEU A 93 -6.36 1.13 10.55
C LEU A 93 -4.94 0.66 10.89
N GLN A 94 -4.74 0.15 12.10
CA GLN A 94 -3.46 -0.36 12.55
C GLN A 94 -3.19 -1.73 11.89
N PRO A 95 -1.97 -1.97 11.37
CA PRO A 95 -1.65 -3.24 10.76
C PRO A 95 -1.60 -4.37 11.81
N ASP A 96 -2.06 -5.56 11.42
CA ASP A 96 -1.80 -6.78 12.17
C ASP A 96 -0.39 -7.29 11.85
N PRO A 97 0.56 -7.25 12.79
CA PRO A 97 1.94 -7.66 12.52
C PRO A 97 2.06 -9.15 12.16
N PHE A 98 1.19 -10.01 12.69
CA PHE A 98 1.29 -11.45 12.47
C PHE A 98 0.79 -11.84 11.08
N GLY A 99 -0.44 -11.43 10.74
CA GLY A 99 -0.98 -11.65 9.40
C GLY A 99 -0.19 -10.93 8.31
N LEU A 100 0.45 -9.80 8.62
CA LEU A 100 1.31 -9.08 7.67
C LEU A 100 2.55 -9.89 7.30
N VAL A 101 3.26 -10.47 8.28
CA VAL A 101 4.45 -11.31 8.01
C VAL A 101 4.05 -12.56 7.23
N GLU A 102 2.98 -13.25 7.65
CA GLU A 102 2.47 -14.44 6.94
C GLU A 102 2.17 -14.14 5.46
N ALA A 103 1.47 -13.04 5.18
CA ALA A 103 1.18 -12.64 3.81
C ALA A 103 2.43 -12.20 3.03
N ALA A 104 3.37 -11.52 3.68
CA ALA A 104 4.61 -11.09 3.05
C ALA A 104 5.47 -12.29 2.62
N GLU A 105 5.64 -13.29 3.48
CA GLU A 105 6.39 -14.53 3.16
C GLU A 105 5.78 -15.23 1.94
N ALA A 106 4.45 -15.42 1.94
CA ALA A 106 3.75 -16.07 0.85
C ALA A 106 3.87 -15.30 -0.48
N LEU A 107 3.69 -13.97 -0.45
CA LEU A 107 3.71 -13.14 -1.65
C LEU A 107 5.12 -12.98 -2.22
N CYS A 108 6.14 -12.81 -1.37
CA CYS A 108 7.53 -12.79 -1.82
C CYS A 108 7.91 -14.12 -2.47
N ALA A 109 7.48 -15.26 -1.91
CA ALA A 109 7.68 -16.58 -2.52
C ALA A 109 6.95 -16.75 -3.86
N ASP A 110 5.79 -16.10 -4.04
CA ASP A 110 5.03 -16.01 -5.30
C ASP A 110 5.59 -14.92 -6.26
N GLY A 111 6.77 -14.37 -5.97
CA GLY A 111 7.48 -13.44 -6.86
C GLY A 111 6.95 -12.00 -6.85
N PHE A 112 6.16 -11.61 -5.85
CA PHE A 112 5.79 -10.21 -5.66
C PHE A 112 6.95 -9.38 -5.11
N GLU A 113 6.98 -8.11 -5.50
CA GLU A 113 7.75 -7.08 -4.81
C GLU A 113 6.82 -6.41 -3.78
N VAL A 114 6.98 -6.80 -2.52
CA VAL A 114 6.08 -6.43 -1.43
C VAL A 114 6.53 -5.13 -0.75
N PHE A 115 5.58 -4.22 -0.57
CA PHE A 115 5.70 -2.93 0.12
C PHE A 115 4.78 -2.95 1.36
N PRO A 116 5.24 -3.49 2.51
CA PRO A 116 4.39 -3.72 3.67
C PRO A 116 4.09 -2.41 4.42
N TYR A 117 2.80 -2.10 4.58
CA TYR A 117 2.32 -1.09 5.52
C TYR A 117 2.47 -1.61 6.95
N THR A 118 3.42 -1.06 7.69
CA THR A 118 3.87 -1.57 8.98
C THR A 118 4.00 -0.44 10.01
N THR A 119 4.38 -0.79 11.23
CA THR A 119 4.78 0.17 12.27
C THR A 119 6.30 0.29 12.34
N GLU A 120 6.79 1.19 13.18
CA GLU A 120 8.21 1.42 13.43
C GLU A 120 8.88 0.39 14.35
N ASP A 121 8.29 -0.80 14.49
CA ASP A 121 8.81 -1.91 15.28
C ASP A 121 10.00 -2.59 14.59
N GLN A 122 11.16 -2.64 15.26
CA GLN A 122 12.39 -3.22 14.69
C GLN A 122 12.34 -4.74 14.51
N VAL A 123 11.66 -5.45 15.41
CA VAL A 123 11.54 -6.92 15.31
C VAL A 123 10.67 -7.26 14.11
N LEU A 124 9.57 -6.53 13.92
CA LEU A 124 8.71 -6.68 12.76
C LEU A 124 9.43 -6.31 11.46
N ALA A 125 10.19 -5.21 11.45
CA ALA A 125 11.00 -4.81 10.31
C ALA A 125 11.98 -5.91 9.88
N ALA A 126 12.72 -6.49 10.83
CA ALA A 126 13.64 -7.59 10.55
C ALA A 126 12.91 -8.81 9.95
N ARG A 127 11.78 -9.22 10.54
CA ARG A 127 10.98 -10.34 10.01
C ARG A 127 10.45 -10.09 8.60
N LEU A 128 10.04 -8.87 8.28
CA LEU A 128 9.57 -8.52 6.94
C LEU A 128 10.72 -8.56 5.92
N VAL A 129 11.93 -8.14 6.31
CA VAL A 129 13.12 -8.26 5.46
C VAL A 129 13.49 -9.73 5.25
N ASP A 130 13.48 -10.54 6.31
CA ASP A 130 13.73 -11.99 6.25
C ASP A 130 12.70 -12.71 5.36
N ALA A 131 11.45 -12.24 5.36
CA ALA A 131 10.38 -12.71 4.47
C ALA A 131 10.60 -12.34 2.99
N GLY A 132 11.56 -11.46 2.68
CA GLY A 132 11.92 -11.05 1.32
C GLY A 132 11.52 -9.63 0.94
N CYS A 133 10.91 -8.84 1.84
CA CYS A 133 10.58 -7.44 1.55
C CYS A 133 11.86 -6.61 1.42
N ARG A 134 12.01 -5.94 0.27
CA ARG A 134 13.17 -5.05 -0.01
C ARG A 134 12.92 -3.59 0.36
N VAL A 135 11.66 -3.25 0.63
CA VAL A 135 11.19 -1.94 1.06
C VAL A 135 10.34 -2.16 2.30
N LEU A 136 10.40 -1.24 3.26
CA LEU A 136 9.49 -1.19 4.40
C LEU A 136 8.76 0.15 4.40
N MET A 137 7.48 0.15 4.73
CA MET A 137 6.67 1.37 4.83
C MET A 137 6.11 1.55 6.26
N PRO A 138 6.95 1.93 7.23
CA PRO A 138 6.47 2.26 8.57
C PRO A 138 5.56 3.50 8.50
N TRP A 139 4.45 3.47 9.21
CA TRP A 139 3.54 4.61 9.28
C TRP A 139 4.16 5.81 10.03
N GLY A 140 3.64 7.02 9.79
CA GLY A 140 3.92 8.16 10.66
C GLY A 140 2.99 8.22 11.87
N ALA A 141 1.72 7.90 11.62
CA ALA A 141 0.60 7.90 12.55
C ALA A 141 -0.54 7.07 11.94
N PRO A 142 -1.60 6.73 12.70
CA PRO A 142 -2.80 6.08 12.16
C PRO A 142 -3.32 6.75 10.87
N ILE A 143 -3.68 5.95 9.87
CA ILE A 143 -4.08 6.44 8.53
C ILE A 143 -5.22 7.45 8.65
N GLY A 144 -5.06 8.61 8.01
CA GLY A 144 -6.09 9.63 7.95
C GLY A 144 -6.20 10.53 9.18
N SER A 145 -5.40 10.32 10.23
CA SER A 145 -5.41 11.14 11.44
C SER A 145 -4.81 12.54 11.25
N GLY A 146 -3.89 12.71 10.30
CA GLY A 146 -3.22 14.01 10.05
C GLY A 146 -2.25 14.44 11.15
N LEU A 147 -1.87 13.56 12.08
CA LEU A 147 -1.01 13.88 13.23
C LEU A 147 0.47 14.06 12.87
N GLY A 148 0.88 13.72 11.64
CA GLY A 148 2.27 13.77 11.21
C GLY A 148 3.06 12.55 11.67
N LEU A 149 4.27 12.77 12.21
CA LEU A 149 5.18 11.72 12.65
C LEU A 149 5.13 11.59 14.17
N ASN A 150 4.40 10.59 14.68
CA ASN A 150 4.17 10.42 16.12
C ASN A 150 5.39 9.89 16.87
N ASN A 151 6.22 9.06 16.21
CA ASN A 151 7.38 8.43 16.84
C ASN A 151 8.65 8.63 15.99
N LEU A 152 9.19 9.85 15.99
CA LEU A 152 10.43 10.18 15.29
C LEU A 152 11.63 9.34 15.76
N HIS A 153 11.67 8.98 17.05
CA HIS A 153 12.77 8.18 17.59
C HIS A 153 12.72 6.75 17.01
N GLY A 154 11.58 6.09 17.08
CA GLY A 154 11.37 4.75 16.50
C GLY A 154 11.68 4.73 15.01
N LEU A 155 11.15 5.69 14.26
CA LEU A 155 11.41 5.81 12.81
C LEU A 155 12.90 6.00 12.47
N ARG A 156 13.64 6.79 13.25
CA ARG A 156 15.10 6.99 13.05
C ARG A 156 15.95 5.77 13.44
N SER A 157 15.36 4.84 14.17
CA SER A 157 16.04 3.62 14.63
C SER A 157 15.97 2.49 13.62
N LEU A 158 15.02 2.52 12.69
CA LEU A 158 15.01 1.70 11.48
C LEU A 158 16.19 2.16 10.59
N ARG A 159 17.27 1.38 10.55
CA ARG A 159 18.50 1.68 9.81
C ARG A 159 18.91 0.50 8.97
#